data_AF-A0A960STY3-F1
#
_entry.id   AF-A0A960STY3-F1
#
_cell.length_a   1.000
_cell.length_b   1.000
_cell.length_c   1.000
_cell.angle_alpha   90.00
_cell.angle_beta   90.00
_cell.angle_gamma   90.00
#
_symmetry.space_group_name_H-M   'P 1'
#
loop_
_entity.id
_entity.type
_entity.pdbx_description
1 polymer ?
#
loop_
_entity_poly.entity_id
_entity_poly.type
_entity_poly.pdbx_seq_one_letter_code
_entity_poly.pdbx_strand_id
1 'polypeptide(L)' 'SGPRLGRLGMVEDGGFEFEFAARDGSEWIIEISDDLQAWSELTRRRAEDGTVHFMDDAPANQGQRFYRLRLVE' A
#
# COMPACT_ATOMS: atom_id res chain seq x y z
N SER A 1 -2.63 9.41 16.85
CA SER A 1 -1.47 8.82 16.19
C SER A 1 -1.77 8.71 14.71
N GLY A 2 -0.89 9.22 13.85
CA GLY A 2 -1.04 9.02 12.40
C GLY A 2 -0.63 7.60 12.00
N PRO A 3 -0.90 7.21 10.74
CA PRO A 3 -0.44 5.92 10.23
C PRO A 3 1.09 5.84 10.30
N ARG A 4 1.60 4.66 10.62
CA ARG A 4 3.05 4.41 10.71
C ARG A 4 3.40 3.22 9.84
N LEU A 5 4.38 3.38 8.96
CA LEU A 5 4.91 2.28 8.17
C LEU A 5 5.49 1.22 9.13
N GLY A 6 5.08 -0.02 8.91
CA GLY A 6 5.57 -1.22 9.59
C GLY A 6 6.53 -1.98 8.68
N ARG A 7 6.23 -3.26 8.44
CA ARG A 7 7.00 -4.10 7.52
C ARG A 7 7.02 -3.52 6.10
N LEU A 8 8.16 -3.65 5.44
CA LEU A 8 8.39 -3.34 4.05
C LEU A 8 9.30 -4.41 3.45
N GLY A 9 8.93 -5.01 2.32
CA GLY A 9 9.73 -6.07 1.72
C GLY A 9 9.42 -6.33 0.26
N MET A 10 10.41 -6.85 -0.46
CA MET A 10 10.17 -7.53 -1.73
C MET A 10 9.81 -8.99 -1.42
N VAL A 11 8.82 -9.54 -2.11
CA VAL A 11 8.47 -10.96 -2.06
C VAL A 11 9.04 -11.71 -3.28
N GLU A 12 8.91 -13.04 -3.29
CA GLU A 12 9.33 -13.86 -4.44
C GLU A 12 8.71 -13.34 -5.75
N ASP A 13 9.40 -13.57 -6.87
CA ASP A 13 9.02 -13.08 -8.21
C ASP A 13 8.94 -11.54 -8.38
N GLY A 14 9.42 -10.79 -7.38
CA GLY A 14 9.54 -9.34 -7.46
C GLY A 14 8.28 -8.56 -7.07
N GLY A 15 7.34 -9.22 -6.41
CA GLY A 15 6.23 -8.51 -5.75
C GLY A 15 6.73 -7.65 -4.58
N PHE A 16 5.85 -6.81 -4.06
CA PHE A 16 6.14 -5.89 -2.97
C PHE A 16 5.08 -5.97 -1.88
N GLU A 17 5.50 -6.09 -0.63
CA GLU A 17 4.61 -6.08 0.52
C GLU A 17 4.91 -4.91 1.46
N PHE A 18 3.84 -4.38 2.07
CA PHE A 18 3.98 -3.47 3.19
C PHE A 18 2.84 -3.61 4.20
N GLU A 19 3.13 -3.19 5.42
CA GLU A 19 2.16 -3.04 6.48
C GLU A 19 2.19 -1.60 7.01
N PHE A 20 1.05 -1.11 7.48
CA PHE A 20 1.03 0.12 8.26
C PHE A 20 0.01 0.08 9.39
N ALA A 21 0.40 0.63 10.54
CA ALA A 21 -0.52 0.81 11.66
C ALA A 21 -1.57 1.86 11.30
N ALA A 22 -2.84 1.58 11.58
CA ALA A 22 -3.97 2.45 11.29
C ALA A 22 -5.03 2.33 12.40
N ARG A 23 -6.06 3.20 12.37
CA ARG A 23 -7.20 3.03 13.28
C ARG A 23 -7.99 1.80 12.84
N ASP A 24 -8.29 0.89 13.76
CA ASP A 24 -9.12 -0.27 13.45
C ASP A 24 -10.45 0.14 12.79
N GLY A 25 -10.83 -0.60 11.75
CA GLY A 25 -12.01 -0.33 10.94
C GLY A 25 -11.94 0.87 9.99
N SER A 26 -10.83 1.62 9.95
CA SER A 26 -10.65 2.68 8.94
C SER A 26 -10.43 2.09 7.55
N GLU A 27 -10.99 2.74 6.53
CA GLU A 27 -10.79 2.35 5.14
C GLU A 27 -9.72 3.22 4.47
N TRP A 28 -8.86 2.58 3.70
CA TRP A 28 -7.74 3.21 3.02
C TRP A 28 -7.73 2.82 1.56
N ILE A 29 -7.35 3.77 0.72
CA ILE A 29 -7.05 3.58 -0.69
C ILE A 29 -5.53 3.52 -0.84
N ILE A 30 -5.07 2.48 -1.52
CA ILE A 30 -3.68 2.30 -1.92
C ILE A 30 -3.61 2.76 -3.37
N GLU A 31 -2.78 3.76 -3.63
CA GLU A 31 -2.58 4.32 -4.96
C GLU A 31 -1.16 4.03 -5.43
N ILE A 32 -1.01 3.83 -6.75
CA ILE A 32 0.28 3.63 -7.41
C ILE A 32 0.56 4.74 -8.42
N SER A 33 1.84 4.93 -8.70
CA SER A 33 2.34 5.85 -9.73
C SER A 33 3.63 5.31 -10.32
N ASP A 34 3.88 5.60 -11.60
CA ASP A 34 5.15 5.27 -12.26
C ASP A 34 6.07 6.50 -12.38
N ASP A 35 5.59 7.70 -12.03
CA ASP A 35 6.29 8.98 -12.23
C ASP A 35 6.21 9.96 -11.04
N LEU A 36 5.60 9.55 -9.92
CA LEU A 36 5.25 10.35 -8.74
C LEU A 36 4.28 11.52 -8.98
N GLN A 37 3.76 11.68 -10.20
CA GLN A 37 2.88 12.78 -10.59
C GLN A 37 1.45 12.29 -10.81
N ALA A 38 1.27 11.29 -11.67
CA ALA A 38 -0.01 10.66 -11.95
C ALA A 38 -0.22 9.48 -10.99
N TRP A 39 -1.30 9.52 -10.23
CA TRP A 39 -1.64 8.49 -9.26
C TRP A 39 -2.97 7.85 -9.62
N SER A 40 -3.02 6.54 -9.58
CA SER A 40 -4.25 5.76 -9.79
C SER A 40 -4.52 4.87 -8.58
N GLU A 41 -5.80 4.69 -8.25
CA GLU A 41 -6.22 3.71 -7.25
C GLU A 41 -5.85 2.30 -7.73
N LEU A 42 -5.09 1.58 -6.89
CA LEU A 42 -4.79 0.16 -7.08
C LEU A 42 -5.82 -0.69 -6.36
N THR A 43 -6.08 -0.40 -5.09
CA THR A 43 -7.04 -1.16 -4.29
C THR A 43 -7.47 -0.41 -3.03
N ARG A 44 -8.48 -0.95 -2.35
CA ARG A 44 -8.94 -0.52 -1.03
C ARG A 44 -8.66 -1.57 0.02
N ARG A 45 -8.30 -1.14 1.22
CA ARG A 45 -8.11 -2.01 2.39
C ARG A 45 -8.76 -1.40 3.61
N ARG A 46 -9.41 -2.24 4.40
CA ARG A 46 -9.86 -1.89 5.74
C ARG A 46 -8.77 -2.30 6.72
N ALA A 47 -8.50 -1.45 7.70
CA ALA A 47 -7.62 -1.80 8.80
C ALA A 47 -8.30 -2.83 9.69
N GLU A 48 -7.59 -3.91 9.99
CA GLU A 48 -8.00 -5.01 10.87
C GLU A 48 -6.97 -5.13 11.99
N ASP A 49 -7.43 -5.22 13.23
CA ASP A 49 -6.60 -5.25 14.43
C ASP A 49 -5.60 -4.08 14.49
N GLY A 50 -6.02 -2.93 13.96
CA GLY A 50 -5.21 -1.71 13.92
C GLY A 50 -4.08 -1.72 12.88
N THR A 51 -4.10 -2.64 11.91
CA THR A 51 -3.08 -2.73 10.85
C THR A 51 -3.75 -2.87 9.48
N VAL A 52 -3.12 -2.30 8.45
CA VAL A 52 -3.43 -2.62 7.06
C VAL A 52 -2.27 -3.44 6.51
N HIS A 53 -2.60 -4.60 5.96
CA HIS A 53 -1.67 -5.48 5.26
C HIS A 53 -1.92 -5.39 3.76
N PHE A 54 -0.83 -5.32 2.99
CA PHE A 54 -0.91 -5.25 1.54
C PHE A 54 0.26 -5.97 0.87
N MET A 55 -0.03 -6.62 -0.25
CA MET A 55 0.91 -7.25 -1.16
C MET A 55 0.48 -6.93 -2.59
N ASP A 56 1.43 -6.44 -3.39
CA ASP A 56 1.36 -6.29 -4.83
C ASP A 56 2.17 -7.43 -5.46
N ASP A 57 1.49 -8.36 -6.13
CA ASP A 57 2.10 -9.49 -6.82
C ASP A 57 2.47 -9.15 -8.27
N ALA A 58 2.31 -7.88 -8.69
CA ALA A 58 2.73 -7.48 -10.02
C ALA A 58 4.24 -7.69 -10.19
N PRO A 59 4.66 -8.28 -11.31
CA PRO A 59 6.06 -8.65 -11.49
C PRO A 59 6.95 -7.40 -11.61
N ALA A 60 8.14 -7.46 -11.02
CA ALA A 60 9.08 -6.33 -10.89
C ALA A 60 9.55 -5.71 -12.23
N ASN A 61 9.20 -6.30 -13.36
CA ASN A 61 9.56 -5.87 -14.70
C ASN A 61 8.66 -4.75 -15.27
N GLN A 62 7.74 -4.17 -14.48
CA GLN A 62 6.89 -3.04 -14.91
C GLN A 62 7.52 -1.64 -14.75
N GLY A 63 8.83 -1.54 -14.52
CA GLY A 63 9.48 -0.24 -14.27
C GLY A 63 9.40 0.19 -12.80
N GLN A 64 9.65 1.47 -12.51
CA GLN A 64 9.55 1.98 -11.14
C GLN A 64 8.08 2.15 -10.77
N ARG A 65 7.68 1.56 -9.63
CA ARG A 65 6.33 1.72 -9.07
C ARG A 65 6.44 2.34 -7.69
N PHE A 66 5.74 3.45 -7.49
CA PHE A 66 5.64 4.18 -6.23
C PHE A 66 4.26 3.95 -5.61
N TYR A 67 4.19 3.97 -4.28
CA TYR A 67 2.97 3.71 -3.52
C TYR A 67 2.65 4.88 -2.59
N ARG A 68 1.37 5.22 -2.44
CA ARG A 68 0.89 6.11 -1.37
C ARG A 68 -0.43 5.62 -0.79
N LEU A 69 -0.73 6.10 0.40
CA LEU A 69 -1.91 5.74 1.17
C LEU A 69 -2.80 6.96 1.37
N ARG A 70 -4.10 6.80 1.13
CA ARG A 70 -5.11 7.84 1.36
C ARG A 70 -6.24 7.29 2.21
N LEU A 71 -6.55 7.96 3.32
CA LEU A 71 -7.71 7.63 4.16
C LEU A 71 -9.00 7.93 3.38
N VAL A 72 -9.98 7.03 3.47
CA VAL A 72 -11.36 7.30 3.04
C VAL A 72 -12.07 8.02 4.18
N GLU A 73 -12.60 9.21 3.90
CA GLU A 73 -13.36 10.03 4.86
C GLU A 73 -14.78 9.50 5.09
#